data_AF-A0A060BU37-F1
#
_entry.id   AF-A0A060BU37-F1
#
_cell.length_a   1.000
_cell.length_b   1.000
_cell.length_c   1.000
_cell.angle_alpha   90.00
_cell.angle_beta   90.00
_cell.angle_gamma   90.00
#
_symmetry.space_group_name_H-M   'P 1'
#
loop_
_entity.id
_entity.type
_entity.pdbx_description
1 polymer ?
#
loop_
_entity_poly.entity_id
_entity_poly.type
_entity_poly.pdbx_seq_one_letter_code
_entity_poly.pdbx_strand_id
1 'polypeptide(L)'
;TQEITPYLPESEIATICRNLPQGIQERGREIRTFMPKYGNINERRNQLHEVIRLSGMNLIIDDTDHPLIIKVASIQSARMQVYFIDNDDFFQRKYTLQNEEGEAFDDNEDRSIFYIRGVLETIKKLRWIPDLIHCHGWISALT
;
A
#
# COMPACT_ATOMS: atom_id res chain seq x y z
N THR A 1 4.17 3.13 -2.12
CA THR A 1 5.44 2.73 -1.50
C THR A 1 5.37 1.28 -1.07
N GLN A 2 6.51 0.60 -1.06
CA GLN A 2 6.67 -0.76 -0.56
C GLN A 2 6.54 -0.87 0.96
N GLU A 3 7.10 0.08 1.71
CA GLU A 3 7.24 -0.04 3.18
C GLU A 3 7.07 1.30 3.89
N ILE A 4 6.51 1.28 5.10
CA ILE A 4 6.30 2.45 5.96
C ILE A 4 6.41 2.03 7.44
N THR A 5 7.20 2.76 8.22
CA THR A 5 7.20 2.63 9.70
C THR A 5 6.01 3.40 10.31
N PRO A 6 5.27 2.87 11.30
CA PRO A 6 5.55 1.67 12.10
C PRO A 6 4.77 0.42 11.67
N TYR A 7 4.21 0.41 10.45
CA TYR A 7 3.43 -0.74 9.98
C TYR A 7 4.34 -1.93 9.62
N LEU A 8 5.52 -1.64 9.09
CA LEU A 8 6.62 -2.59 8.89
C LEU A 8 7.85 -2.17 9.71
N PRO A 9 8.81 -3.09 9.93
CA PRO A 9 10.08 -2.77 10.59
C PRO A 9 10.81 -1.59 9.93
N GLU A 10 11.67 -0.94 10.70
CA GLU A 10 12.46 0.17 10.18
C GLU A 10 13.46 -0.30 9.14
N SER A 11 13.40 0.36 7.98
CA SER A 11 14.35 0.29 6.88
C SER A 11 14.55 1.72 6.36
N GLU A 12 15.56 1.94 5.53
CA GLU A 12 15.78 3.26 4.90
C GLU A 12 14.53 3.71 4.12
N ILE A 13 13.96 2.81 3.31
CA ILE A 13 12.73 3.07 2.56
C ILE A 13 11.55 3.34 3.51
N ALA A 14 11.35 2.50 4.54
CA ALA A 14 10.24 2.67 5.48
C ALA A 14 10.29 4.02 6.21
N THR A 15 11.51 4.48 6.53
CA THR A 15 11.75 5.75 7.22
C THR A 15 11.52 6.95 6.30
N ILE A 16 12.03 6.89 5.06
CA ILE A 16 11.78 7.93 4.05
C ILE A 16 10.29 8.03 3.76
N CYS A 17 9.61 6.91 3.55
CA CYS A 17 8.18 6.87 3.23
C CYS A 17 7.28 7.25 4.41
N ARG A 18 7.82 7.30 5.62
CA ARG A 18 7.19 7.88 6.79
C ARG A 18 7.35 9.41 6.82
N ASN A 19 8.59 9.89 6.68
CA ASN A 19 8.94 11.28 6.90
C ASN A 19 8.62 12.18 5.70
N LEU A 20 8.81 11.70 4.47
CA LEU A 20 8.57 12.48 3.27
C LEU A 20 7.09 12.89 3.17
N PRO A 21 6.10 11.98 3.28
CA PRO A 21 4.72 12.42 3.19
C PRO A 21 4.28 13.31 4.35
N GLN A 22 4.79 13.04 5.56
CA GLN A 22 4.59 13.92 6.72
C GLN A 22 5.08 15.34 6.43
N GLY A 23 6.30 15.51 5.93
CA GLY A 23 6.86 16.82 5.61
C GLY A 23 6.11 17.56 4.50
N ILE A 24 5.52 16.84 3.53
CA ILE A 24 4.65 17.44 2.50
C ILE A 24 3.35 17.95 3.14
N GLN A 25 2.73 17.15 4.01
CA GLN A 25 1.51 17.52 4.73
C GLN A 25 1.74 18.72 5.66
N GLU A 26 2.84 18.74 6.40
CA GLU A 26 3.22 19.85 7.30
C GLU A 26 3.45 21.16 6.55
N ARG A 27 3.79 21.10 5.26
CA ARG A 27 3.89 22.26 4.36
C ARG A 27 2.56 22.67 3.73
N GLY A 28 1.44 22.11 4.22
CA GLY A 28 0.09 22.46 3.79
C GLY A 28 -0.30 21.92 2.41
N ARG A 29 0.41 20.91 1.90
CA ARG A 29 0.08 20.27 0.62
C ARG A 29 -0.71 19.00 0.83
N GLU A 30 -1.59 18.70 -0.12
CA GLU A 30 -2.32 17.45 -0.11
C GLU A 30 -1.41 16.29 -0.53
N ILE A 31 -1.50 15.18 0.19
CA ILE A 31 -0.79 13.96 -0.14
C ILE A 31 -1.62 12.74 0.26
N ARG A 32 -1.51 11.68 -0.54
CA ARG A 32 -2.09 10.37 -0.21
C ARG A 32 -1.01 9.32 -0.35
N THR A 33 -0.84 8.53 0.70
CA THR A 33 0.20 7.50 0.76
C THR A 33 -0.46 6.14 0.67
N PHE A 34 0.03 5.30 -0.25
CA PHE A 34 -0.45 3.93 -0.45
C PHE A 34 0.65 2.93 -0.12
N MET A 35 0.30 1.80 0.46
CA MET A 35 1.18 0.64 0.65
C MET A 35 0.42 -0.68 0.53
N PRO A 36 1.07 -1.81 0.24
CA PRO A 36 0.44 -3.12 0.33
C PRO A 36 0.05 -3.45 1.78
N LYS A 37 -1.08 -4.13 1.97
CA LYS A 37 -1.45 -4.74 3.24
C LYS A 37 -0.77 -6.11 3.35
N TYR A 38 0.50 -6.17 3.72
CA TYR A 38 1.12 -7.47 3.99
C TYR A 38 0.50 -8.16 5.21
N GLY A 39 0.49 -9.49 5.22
CA GLY A 39 -0.17 -10.30 6.24
C GLY A 39 0.45 -10.18 7.63
N ASN A 40 1.68 -9.68 7.74
CA ASN A 40 2.30 -9.33 9.02
C ASN A 40 1.83 -7.99 9.60
N ILE A 41 1.06 -7.19 8.87
CA ILE A 41 0.49 -5.94 9.37
C ILE A 41 -0.76 -6.27 10.18
N ASN A 42 -0.66 -6.12 11.49
CA ASN A 42 -1.76 -6.43 12.40
C ASN A 42 -2.88 -5.38 12.32
N GLU A 43 -4.02 -5.76 11.73
CA GLU A 43 -5.15 -4.85 11.52
C GLU A 43 -5.72 -4.26 12.81
N ARG A 44 -5.90 -5.11 13.84
CA ARG A 44 -6.50 -4.71 15.12
C ARG A 44 -5.60 -3.73 15.88
N ARG A 45 -4.29 -4.02 15.95
CA ARG A 45 -3.30 -3.18 16.63
C ARG A 45 -3.20 -1.81 15.97
N ASN A 46 -3.24 -1.80 14.64
CA ASN A 46 -3.04 -0.61 13.84
C ASN A 46 -4.34 0.11 13.47
N GLN A 47 -5.49 -0.38 13.92
CA GLN A 47 -6.82 0.19 13.67
C GLN A 47 -7.08 0.39 12.17
N LEU A 48 -6.80 -0.65 11.37
CA LEU A 48 -7.14 -0.62 9.95
C LEU A 48 -8.65 -0.76 9.79
N HIS A 49 -9.23 0.13 8.99
CA HIS A 49 -10.65 0.11 8.66
C HIS A 49 -10.83 0.05 7.16
N GLU A 50 -11.73 -0.80 6.69
CA GLU A 50 -12.10 -0.84 5.28
C GLU A 50 -12.82 0.44 4.86
N VAL A 51 -12.49 0.95 3.68
CA VAL A 51 -13.11 2.12 3.09
C VAL A 51 -14.33 1.68 2.29
N ILE A 52 -15.49 1.56 2.95
CA ILE A 52 -16.73 1.00 2.39
C ILE A 52 -17.14 1.64 1.05
N ARG A 53 -16.93 2.95 0.87
CA ARG A 53 -17.24 3.64 -0.40
C ARG A 53 -16.35 3.23 -1.59
N LEU A 54 -15.31 2.45 -1.33
CA LEU A 54 -14.40 1.85 -2.31
C LEU A 54 -14.60 0.33 -2.41
N SER A 55 -15.60 -0.26 -1.74
CA SER A 55 -15.85 -1.70 -1.78
C SER A 55 -16.46 -2.14 -3.14
N GLY A 56 -16.39 -3.45 -3.39
CA GLY A 56 -16.95 -4.06 -4.61
C GLY A 56 -16.16 -3.75 -5.90
N MET A 57 -14.90 -3.31 -5.76
CA MET A 57 -13.98 -3.16 -6.89
C MET A 57 -13.21 -4.45 -7.11
N ASN A 58 -12.89 -4.71 -8.36
CA ASN A 58 -12.32 -5.95 -8.85
C ASN A 58 -11.22 -5.61 -9.87
N LEU A 59 -10.12 -6.37 -9.85
CA LEU A 59 -9.01 -6.23 -10.78
C LEU A 59 -8.78 -7.55 -11.49
N ILE A 60 -8.71 -7.49 -12.83
CA ILE A 60 -8.40 -8.66 -13.64
C ILE A 60 -6.88 -8.78 -13.77
N ILE A 61 -6.29 -9.85 -13.23
CA ILE A 61 -4.88 -10.21 -13.38
C ILE A 61 -4.85 -11.61 -13.99
N ASP A 62 -4.10 -11.81 -15.08
CA ASP A 62 -4.01 -13.09 -15.80
C ASP A 62 -5.39 -13.75 -16.05
N ASP A 63 -6.31 -12.98 -16.62
CA ASP A 63 -7.69 -13.37 -16.92
C ASP A 63 -8.52 -13.84 -15.72
N THR A 64 -8.02 -13.64 -14.49
CA THR A 64 -8.69 -13.97 -13.24
C THR A 64 -9.12 -12.70 -12.53
N ASP A 65 -10.34 -12.70 -12.00
CA ASP A 65 -10.89 -11.56 -11.27
C ASP A 65 -10.55 -11.65 -9.77
N HIS A 66 -9.86 -10.62 -9.27
CA HIS A 66 -9.41 -10.54 -7.89
C HIS A 66 -10.05 -9.33 -7.18
N PRO A 67 -10.66 -9.52 -5.99
CA PRO A 67 -11.26 -8.41 -5.25
C PRO A 67 -10.21 -7.41 -4.77
N LEU A 68 -10.47 -6.13 -4.99
CA LEU A 68 -9.64 -5.01 -4.54
C LEU A 68 -10.23 -4.45 -3.25
N ILE A 69 -9.57 -4.74 -2.12
CA ILE A 69 -9.96 -4.26 -0.80
C ILE A 69 -9.08 -3.08 -0.43
N ILE A 70 -9.70 -1.96 -0.03
CA ILE A 70 -8.98 -0.76 0.39
C ILE A 70 -9.20 -0.53 1.88
N LYS A 71 -8.12 -0.57 2.64
CA LYS A 71 -8.14 -0.23 4.07
C LYS A 71 -7.43 1.10 4.30
N VAL A 72 -7.73 1.75 5.42
CA VAL A 72 -7.07 2.97 5.84
C VAL A 72 -6.72 2.87 7.32
N ALA A 73 -5.56 3.40 7.67
CA ALA A 73 -5.20 3.65 9.06
C ALA A 73 -4.46 4.99 9.17
N SER A 74 -4.48 5.55 10.37
CA SER A 74 -3.77 6.79 10.67
C SER A 74 -2.56 6.50 11.54
N ILE A 75 -1.42 7.10 11.20
CA ILE A 75 -0.29 7.11 12.12
C ILE A 75 -0.36 8.39 12.96
N GLN A 76 -0.88 8.25 14.17
CA GLN A 76 -1.27 9.35 15.05
C GLN A 76 -0.16 10.39 15.28
N SER A 77 1.08 9.95 15.49
CA SER A 77 2.21 10.85 15.75
C SER A 77 2.56 11.81 14.60
N ALA A 78 2.16 11.50 13.36
CA ALA A 78 2.34 12.42 12.23
C ALA A 78 1.03 12.95 11.66
N ARG A 79 -0.12 12.58 12.27
CA ARG A 79 -1.46 12.92 11.76
C ARG A 79 -1.63 12.57 10.27
N MET A 80 -1.03 11.46 9.84
CA MET A 80 -0.94 11.07 8.44
C MET A 80 -1.80 9.82 8.20
N GLN A 81 -2.57 9.81 7.11
CA GLN A 81 -3.36 8.66 6.69
C GLN A 81 -2.59 7.81 5.66
N VAL A 82 -2.68 6.49 5.81
CA VAL A 82 -2.11 5.53 4.88
C VAL A 82 -3.22 4.63 4.37
N TYR A 83 -3.30 4.52 3.05
CA TYR A 83 -4.19 3.62 2.34
C TYR A 83 -3.46 2.30 2.08
N PHE A 84 -4.15 1.21 2.33
CA PHE A 84 -3.64 -0.13 2.16
C PHE A 84 -4.37 -0.81 1.01
N ILE A 85 -3.62 -1.33 0.05
CA ILE A 85 -4.14 -2.22 -0.98
C ILE A 85 -4.08 -3.63 -0.43
N ASP A 86 -5.23 -4.28 -0.31
CA ASP A 86 -5.38 -5.61 0.27
C ASP A 86 -6.09 -6.54 -0.72
N ASN A 87 -5.71 -7.81 -0.66
CA ASN A 87 -6.28 -8.91 -1.41
C ASN A 87 -5.83 -10.22 -0.76
N ASP A 88 -6.75 -11.18 -0.68
CA ASP A 88 -6.51 -12.43 0.04
C ASP A 88 -5.53 -13.37 -0.66
N ASP A 89 -5.43 -13.30 -1.98
CA ASP A 89 -4.53 -14.12 -2.79
C ASP A 89 -3.09 -13.58 -2.76
N PHE A 90 -2.92 -12.25 -2.77
CA PHE A 90 -1.62 -11.62 -3.00
C PHE A 90 -0.87 -11.20 -1.72
N PHE A 91 -1.55 -10.83 -0.64
CA PHE A 91 -0.87 -10.16 0.47
C PHE A 91 -1.00 -10.81 1.85
N GLN A 92 -1.66 -11.96 1.98
CA GLN A 92 -1.91 -12.58 3.30
C GLN A 92 -0.70 -13.31 3.90
N ARG A 93 0.41 -13.44 3.15
CA ARG A 93 1.64 -14.08 3.65
C ARG A 93 2.23 -13.32 4.84
N LYS A 94 2.87 -14.07 5.76
CA LYS A 94 3.57 -13.52 6.94
C LYS A 94 4.81 -12.71 6.55
N TYR A 95 5.36 -12.92 5.36
CA TYR A 95 6.51 -12.17 4.85
C TYR A 95 6.08 -11.12 3.84
N THR A 96 6.96 -10.15 3.62
CA THR A 96 6.73 -9.09 2.64
C THR A 96 7.10 -9.60 1.25
N LEU A 97 8.38 -9.72 0.93
CA LEU A 97 8.88 -9.90 -0.45
C LEU A 97 9.79 -11.11 -0.61
N GLN A 98 10.39 -11.53 0.49
CA GLN A 98 11.28 -12.68 0.57
C GLN A 98 10.81 -13.61 1.67
N ASN A 99 11.12 -14.90 1.56
CA ASN A 99 10.88 -15.89 2.60
C ASN A 99 11.89 -15.76 3.76
N GLU A 100 11.86 -16.68 4.73
CA GLU A 100 12.80 -16.67 5.88
C GLU A 100 14.27 -16.87 5.46
N GLU A 101 14.50 -17.51 4.31
CA GLU A 101 15.83 -17.81 3.77
C GLU A 101 16.36 -16.65 2.90
N GLY A 102 15.57 -15.58 2.70
CA GLY A 102 15.94 -14.41 1.90
C GLY A 102 15.65 -14.56 0.41
N GLU A 103 14.99 -15.64 -0.02
CA GLU A 103 14.63 -15.87 -1.41
C GLU A 103 13.35 -15.12 -1.75
N ALA A 104 13.33 -14.46 -2.92
CA ALA A 104 12.16 -13.75 -3.40
C ALA A 104 11.03 -14.73 -3.75
N PHE A 105 9.78 -14.35 -3.48
CA PHE A 105 8.62 -15.12 -3.94
C PHE A 105 8.47 -15.00 -5.47
N ASP A 106 8.11 -16.09 -6.13
CA ASP A 106 7.92 -16.13 -7.59
C ASP A 106 6.76 -15.23 -8.06
N ASP A 107 5.72 -15.07 -7.24
CA ASP A 107 4.52 -14.27 -7.56
C ASP A 107 4.67 -12.77 -7.24
N ASN A 108 5.89 -12.32 -6.94
CA ASN A 108 6.19 -10.94 -6.62
C ASN A 108 5.83 -9.96 -7.74
N GLU A 109 5.90 -10.41 -9.00
CA GLU A 109 5.54 -9.64 -10.18
C GLU A 109 4.02 -9.37 -10.20
N ASP A 110 3.20 -10.42 -10.01
CA ASP A 110 1.74 -10.32 -9.97
C ASP A 110 1.27 -9.42 -8.82
N ARG A 111 1.91 -9.56 -7.66
CA ARG A 111 1.66 -8.71 -6.48
C ARG A 111 1.97 -7.24 -6.77
N SER A 112 3.05 -6.96 -7.52
CA SER A 112 3.40 -5.61 -7.95
C SER A 112 2.36 -5.05 -8.93
N ILE A 113 1.97 -5.83 -9.94
CA ILE A 113 0.94 -5.42 -10.91
C ILE A 113 -0.39 -5.15 -10.21
N PHE A 114 -0.84 -6.05 -9.35
CA PHE A 114 -2.08 -5.89 -8.58
C PHE A 114 -2.01 -4.65 -7.70
N TYR A 115 -0.91 -4.43 -6.99
CA TYR A 115 -0.71 -3.25 -6.16
C TYR A 115 -0.83 -1.95 -6.97
N ILE A 116 -0.10 -1.84 -8.08
CA ILE A 116 -0.03 -0.61 -8.87
C ILE A 116 -1.39 -0.33 -9.53
N ARG A 117 -2.02 -1.34 -10.13
CA ARG A 117 -3.37 -1.20 -10.68
C ARG A 117 -4.40 -0.86 -9.61
N GLY A 118 -4.29 -1.45 -8.42
CA GLY A 118 -5.13 -1.15 -7.28
C GLY A 118 -5.01 0.29 -6.81
N VAL A 119 -3.79 0.83 -6.75
CA VAL A 119 -3.55 2.25 -6.45
C VAL A 119 -4.19 3.15 -7.51
N LEU A 120 -3.98 2.87 -8.80
CA LEU A 120 -4.52 3.69 -9.89
C LEU A 120 -6.05 3.68 -9.92
N GLU A 121 -6.68 2.52 -9.82
CA GLU A 121 -8.14 2.41 -9.75
C GLU A 121 -8.70 3.12 -8.51
N THR A 122 -8.01 3.03 -7.38
CA THR A 122 -8.37 3.75 -6.17
C THR A 122 -8.31 5.26 -6.36
N ILE A 123 -7.23 5.78 -6.97
CA ILE A 123 -7.09 7.22 -7.26
C ILE A 123 -8.23 7.72 -8.18
N LYS A 124 -8.54 6.97 -9.25
CA LYS A 124 -9.67 7.28 -10.15
C LYS A 124 -11.00 7.30 -9.41
N LYS A 125 -11.27 6.29 -8.58
CA LYS A 125 -12.52 6.19 -7.81
C LYS A 125 -12.65 7.32 -6.79
N LEU A 126 -11.52 7.75 -6.21
CA LEU A 126 -11.45 8.90 -5.32
C LEU A 126 -11.64 10.24 -6.02
N ARG A 127 -11.64 10.27 -7.36
CA ARG A 127 -11.65 11.48 -8.19
C ARG A 127 -10.57 12.48 -7.76
N TRP A 128 -9.42 11.94 -7.35
CA TRP A 128 -8.27 12.74 -6.95
C TRP A 128 -7.27 12.74 -8.11
N ILE A 129 -6.83 13.93 -8.51
CA ILE A 129 -5.89 14.09 -9.62
C ILE A 129 -4.58 14.58 -9.01
N PRO A 130 -3.62 13.68 -8.74
CA PRO A 130 -2.31 14.09 -8.23
C PRO A 130 -1.51 14.80 -9.33
N ASP A 131 -0.81 15.88 -8.98
CA ASP A 131 0.17 16.51 -9.87
C ASP A 131 1.45 15.67 -10.01
N LEU A 132 1.78 14.90 -8.97
CA LEU A 132 2.98 14.09 -8.88
C LEU A 132 2.68 12.77 -8.17
N ILE A 133 3.11 11.66 -8.79
CA ILE A 133 3.14 10.34 -8.17
C ILE A 133 4.60 10.00 -7.91
N HIS A 134 4.92 9.67 -6.65
CA HIS A 134 6.27 9.28 -6.25
C HIS A 134 6.29 7.82 -5.81
N CYS A 135 6.99 6.98 -6.59
CA CYS A 135 7.11 5.55 -6.35
C CYS A 135 8.34 5.25 -5.49
N HIS A 136 8.20 4.35 -4.52
CA HIS A 136 9.25 3.97 -3.58
C HIS A 136 9.27 2.46 -3.37
N GLY A 137 10.42 1.85 -3.67
CA GLY A 137 10.62 0.40 -3.60
C GLY A 137 10.17 -0.33 -4.87
N TRP A 138 10.67 -1.55 -5.04
CA TRP A 138 10.55 -2.30 -6.28
C TRP A 138 9.11 -2.71 -6.59
N ILE A 139 8.29 -2.97 -5.56
CA ILE A 139 6.87 -3.34 -5.76
C ILE A 139 6.05 -2.22 -6.42
N SER A 140 6.57 -0.99 -6.41
CA SER A 140 5.95 0.17 -7.05
C SER A 140 6.69 0.63 -8.31
N ALA A 141 7.71 -0.11 -8.76
CA ALA A 141 8.59 0.32 -9.84
C ALA A 141 8.00 0.10 -11.24
N LEU A 142 7.07 -0.84 -11.39
CA LEU A 142 6.39 -1.13 -12.66
C LEU A 142 5.32 -0.07 -12.95
N THR A 143 5.77 1.15 -13.27
CA THR A 143 4.90 2.32 -13.53
C THR A 143 4.81 2.62 -15.00
#